data_AF-A0A264W5N7-F1
#
_entry.id   AF-A0A264W5N7-F1
#
_cell.length_a   1.000
_cell.length_b   1.000
_cell.length_c   1.000
_cell.angle_alpha   90.00
_cell.angle_beta   90.00
_cell.angle_gamma   90.00
#
_symmetry.space_group_name_H-M   'P 1'
#
loop_
_entity.id
_entity.type
_entity.pdbx_description
1 polymer ?
#
loop_
_entity_poly.entity_id
_entity_poly.type
_entity_poly.pdbx_seq_one_letter_code
_entity_poly.pdbx_strand_id
1 'polypeptide(L)' 'MNISIVVVTHNRVTALCELLESIAKQSVEPFEVIIVNDAGESVDFVERLYSELPIRVIHLKENVKH' A
#
# COMPACT_ATOMS: atom_id res chain seq x y z
N MET A 1 19.01 -8.24 1.30
CA MET A 1 18.50 -7.33 2.36
C MET A 1 16.99 -7.36 2.24
N ASN A 2 16.26 -7.58 3.33
CA ASN A 2 14.81 -7.64 3.28
C ASN A 2 14.27 -6.26 3.68
N ILE A 3 13.49 -5.64 2.80
CA ILE A 3 12.89 -4.32 3.00
C ILE A 3 11.38 -4.51 3.10
N SER A 4 10.79 -4.20 4.24
CA SER A 4 9.35 -4.13 4.42
C SER A 4 8.91 -2.68 4.37
N ILE A 5 8.00 -2.34 3.46
CA ILE A 5 7.43 -1.00 3.33
C ILE A 5 6.04 -1.01 3.98
N VAL A 6 5.79 -0.08 4.90
CA VAL A 6 4.48 0.07 5.55
C VAL A 6 3.89 1.41 5.17
N VAL A 7 2.69 1.40 4.59
CA VAL A 7 1.97 2.60 4.13
C VAL A 7 0.64 2.66 4.85
N VAL A 8 0.40 3.73 5.62
CA VAL A 8 -0.93 4.01 6.19
C VAL A 8 -1.66 4.99 5.28
N THR A 9 -2.93 4.73 4.99
CA THR A 9 -3.74 5.57 4.10
C THR A 9 -5.19 5.66 4.56
N HIS A 10 -5.83 6.80 4.29
CA HIS A 10 -7.25 7.04 4.54
C HIS A 10 -7.80 7.97 3.45
N ASN A 11 -8.66 7.46 2.55
CA ASN A 11 -9.29 8.24 1.47
C ASN A 11 -8.29 9.05 0.62
N ARG A 12 -7.14 8.45 0.30
CA ARG A 12 -6.08 9.04 -0.54
C ARG A 12 -5.65 8.11 -1.67
N VAL A 13 -6.63 7.56 -2.39
CA VAL A 13 -6.40 6.56 -3.45
C VAL A 13 -5.38 7.04 -4.49
N THR A 14 -5.49 8.26 -5.01
CA THR A 14 -4.57 8.77 -6.04
C THR A 14 -3.12 8.80 -5.54
N ALA A 15 -2.89 9.33 -4.33
CA ALA A 15 -1.54 9.39 -3.76
C ALA A 15 -0.98 8.00 -3.44
N LEU A 16 -1.84 7.06 -3.03
CA LEU A 16 -1.45 5.67 -2.83
C LEU A 16 -0.96 5.04 -4.14
N CYS A 17 -1.68 5.24 -5.25
CA CYS A 17 -1.26 4.73 -6.55
C CYS A 17 0.06 5.38 -7.02
N GLU A 18 0.22 6.69 -6.87
CA GLU A 18 1.49 7.38 -7.21
C GLU A 18 2.68 6.83 -6.40
N LEU A 19 2.47 6.54 -5.12
CA LEU A 19 3.47 5.92 -4.27
C LEU A 19 3.81 4.49 -4.73
N LEU A 20 2.81 3.65 -5.00
CA LEU A 20 3.02 2.28 -5.45
C LEU A 20 3.73 2.23 -6.81
N GLU A 21 3.37 3.11 -7.74
CA GLU A 21 4.08 3.29 -9.01
C GLU A 21 5.55 3.68 -8.81
N SER A 22 5.83 4.55 -7.83
CA SER A 22 7.20 4.92 -7.47
C SER A 22 7.98 3.72 -6.92
N ILE A 23 7.35 2.90 -6.08
CA ILE A 23 7.95 1.68 -5.51
C ILE A 23 8.23 0.65 -6.61
N ALA A 24 7.29 0.41 -7.53
CA ALA A 24 7.45 -0.53 -8.64
C ALA A 24 8.62 -0.18 -9.57
N LYS A 25 9.01 1.10 -9.63
CA LYS A 25 10.13 1.60 -10.43
C LYS A 25 11.48 1.60 -9.71
N GLN A 26 11.55 1.21 -8.44
CA GLN A 26 12.81 1.18 -7.71
C GLN A 26 13.74 0.07 -8.22
N SER A 27 15.05 0.27 -8.09
CA SER A 27 16.06 -0.70 -8.50
C SER A 27 16.21 -1.90 -7.56
N VAL A 28 15.58 -1.83 -6.37
CA VAL A 28 15.58 -2.88 -5.36
C VAL A 28 14.13 -3.23 -5.04
N GLU A 29 13.77 -4.49 -5.27
CA GLU A 29 12.43 -5.00 -4.97
C GLU A 29 12.23 -5.13 -3.45
N PRO A 30 11.11 -4.64 -2.90
CA PRO A 30 10.78 -4.85 -1.50
C PRO A 30 10.44 -6.32 -1.22
N PHE A 31 10.69 -6.77 0.00
CA PHE A 31 10.24 -8.08 0.45
C PHE A 31 8.72 -8.14 0.63
N GLU A 32 8.13 -7.05 1.13
CA GLU A 32 6.68 -6.88 1.28
C GLU A 32 6.29 -5.40 1.26
N VAL A 33 5.07 -5.12 0.82
CA VAL A 33 4.43 -3.81 0.92
C VAL A 33 3.12 -3.97 1.69
N ILE A 34 3.08 -3.50 2.93
CA ILE A 34 1.90 -3.58 3.79
C ILE A 34 1.14 -2.26 3.70
N ILE A 35 -0.08 -2.32 3.17
CA ILE A 35 -0.98 -1.16 3.12
C ILE A 35 -1.96 -1.28 4.28
N VAL A 36 -1.90 -0.35 5.21
CA VAL A 36 -2.87 -0.22 6.29
C VAL A 36 -3.91 0.82 5.87
N ASN A 37 -5.09 0.35 5.47
CA ASN A 37 -6.23 1.21 5.23
C ASN A 37 -6.90 1.57 6.57
N ASP A 38 -6.73 2.81 6.99
CA ASP A 38 -7.21 3.35 8.26
C ASP A 38 -8.71 3.70 8.18
N ALA A 39 -9.55 2.68 7.98
CA ALA A 39 -11.00 2.78 7.82
C ALA A 39 -11.46 3.78 6.74
N GLY A 40 -10.71 3.90 5.64
CA GLY A 40 -11.11 4.63 4.44
C GLY A 40 -11.87 3.76 3.43
N GLU A 41 -12.06 4.30 2.24
CA GLU A 41 -12.54 3.54 1.07
C GLU A 41 -11.65 2.31 0.79
N SER A 42 -12.23 1.26 0.18
CA SER A 42 -11.46 0.05 -0.13
C SER A 42 -10.35 0.36 -1.14
N VAL A 43 -9.18 -0.24 -0.89
CA VAL A 43 -7.99 -0.14 -1.74
C VAL A 43 -7.56 -1.50 -2.28
N ASP A 44 -8.38 -2.55 -2.14
CA ASP A 44 -8.01 -3.94 -2.50
C ASP A 44 -7.65 -4.10 -3.98
N PHE A 45 -8.18 -3.21 -4.81
CA PHE A 45 -7.87 -3.20 -6.24
C PHE A 45 -6.37 -2.98 -6.53
N VAL A 46 -5.59 -2.43 -5.59
CA VAL A 46 -4.15 -2.18 -5.78
C VAL A 46 -3.35 -3.48 -5.87
N GLU A 47 -3.80 -4.57 -5.24
CA GLU A 47 -3.14 -5.88 -5.36
C GLU A 47 -3.20 -6.40 -6.80
N ARG A 48 -4.30 -6.10 -7.51
CA ARG A 48 -4.45 -6.45 -8.92
C ARG A 48 -3.74 -5.45 -9.83
N LEU A 49 -3.80 -4.16 -9.50
CA LEU A 49 -3.23 -3.09 -10.32
C LEU A 49 -1.70 -3.15 -10.34
N TYR A 50 -1.08 -3.51 -9.22
CA TYR A 50 0.37 -3.63 -9.03
C TYR A 50 0.75 -5.08 -8.70
N SER A 51 0.37 -6.01 -9.58
CA SER A 51 0.56 -7.46 -9.37
C SER A 51 2.03 -7.90 -9.27
N GLU A 52 2.96 -7.04 -9.67
CA GLU A 52 4.40 -7.21 -9.54
C GLU A 52 4.94 -6.90 -8.15
N LEU A 53 4.17 -6.19 -7.30
CA LEU A 53 4.58 -5.87 -5.94
C LEU A 53 4.00 -6.90 -4.94
N PRO A 54 4.77 -7.34 -3.94
CA PRO A 54 4.28 -8.23 -2.88
C PRO A 54 3.41 -7.46 -1.87
N ILE A 55 2.22 -7.04 -2.30
CA ILE A 55 1.29 -6.22 -1.52
C ILE A 55 0.47 -7.10 -0.57
N ARG A 56 0.24 -6.59 0.64
CA ARG A 56 -0.77 -7.08 1.57
C ARG A 56 -1.57 -5.92 2.14
N VAL A 57 -2.89 -5.97 2.01
CA VAL A 57 -3.79 -4.95 2.57
C VAL A 57 -4.32 -5.38 3.94
N ILE A 58 -4.33 -4.44 4.89
CA ILE A 58 -4.91 -4.60 6.23
C ILE A 58 -5.91 -3.46 6.44
N HIS A 59 -7.15 -3.79 6.77
CA HIS A 59 -8.18 -2.80 7.10
C HIS A 59 -8.34 -2.63 8.60
N LEU A 60 -8.29 -1.38 9.05
CA LEU A 60 -8.72 -1.01 10.39
C LEU A 60 -10.24 -0.81 10.41
N LYS A 61 -10.86 -1.15 11.53
CA LYS A 61 -12.32 -1.03 11.71
C LYS A 61 -12.77 0.41 11.95
N GLU A 62 -11.89 1.23 12.50
CA GLU A 62 -12.12 2.63 12.81
C GLU A 62 -10.88 3.44 12.44
N ASN A 63 -11.08 4.73 12.17
CA ASN A 63 -10.00 5.64 11.84
C ASN A 63 -9.23 6.02 13.12
N VAL A 64 -7.97 5.61 13.21
CA VAL A 64 -7.07 5.85 14.36
C VAL A 64 -6.22 7.12 14.22
N LYS A 65 -6.37 7.87 13.12
CA LYS A 65 -5.79 9.20 12.87
C LYS A 65 -4.26 9.22 12.88
N HIS A 66 -3.64 8.27 12.20
CA HIS A 66 -2.19 8.26 11.97
C HIS A 66 -1.76 9.13 10.78
#